data_AF-A0A971LUC4-F1
#
_entry.id   AF-A0A971LUC4-F1
#
_cell.length_a   1.000
_cell.length_b   1.000
_cell.length_c   1.000
_cell.angle_alpha   90.00
_cell.angle_beta   90.00
_cell.angle_gamma   90.00
#
_symmetry.space_group_name_H-M   'P 1'
#
loop_
_entity.id
_entity.type
_entity.pdbx_description
1 polymer ?
#
loop_
_entity_poly.entity_id
_entity_poly.type
_entity_poly.pdbx_seq_one_letter_code
_entity_poly.pdbx_strand_id
1 'polypeptide(L)' 'MFLSELAGKEIVNLNNGERLGIIADSDIIVDEKTGKIITLLVPEKKFHFKLFGISEGIEIPWHTIRKIGNDMIIVEI' A
#
# COMPACT_ATOMS: atom_id res chain seq x y z
N MET A 1 -2.31 14.41 -10.09
CA MET A 1 -1.66 13.10 -10.22
C MET A 1 -2.70 12.13 -10.74
N PHE A 2 -2.38 11.37 -11.78
CA PHE A 2 -3.20 10.29 -12.29
C PHE A 2 -2.94 9.01 -11.49
N LEU A 3 -3.96 8.17 -11.32
CA LEU A 3 -3.82 6.91 -10.60
C LEU A 3 -2.75 6.00 -11.23
N SER A 4 -2.62 6.04 -12.55
CA SER A 4 -1.61 5.30 -13.30
C SER A 4 -0.18 5.67 -12.92
N GLU A 5 0.07 6.87 -12.38
CA GLU A 5 1.39 7.29 -11.93
C GLU A 5 1.83 6.56 -10.67
N LEU A 6 0.90 5.96 -9.92
CA LEU A 6 1.21 5.12 -8.77
C LEU A 6 1.78 3.76 -9.19
N ALA A 7 1.41 3.25 -10.36
CA ALA A 7 1.78 1.90 -10.78
C ALA A 7 3.31 1.68 -10.71
N GLY A 8 3.70 0.54 -10.16
CA GLY A 8 5.11 0.15 -10.03
C GLY A 8 5.86 0.78 -8.85
N LYS A 9 5.26 1.69 -8.08
CA LYS A 9 5.93 2.25 -6.89
C LYS A 9 5.96 1.27 -5.72
N GLU A 10 7.07 1.28 -5.01
CA GLU A 10 7.23 0.53 -3.76
C GLU A 10 6.66 1.31 -2.57
N ILE A 11 6.11 0.61 -1.59
CA ILE A 11 5.59 1.21 -0.36
C ILE A 11 6.58 0.93 0.76
N VAL A 12 7.06 1.99 1.41
CA VAL A 12 8.11 1.92 2.45
C VAL A 12 7.68 2.67 3.70
N ASN A 13 7.84 2.03 4.86
CA ASN A 13 7.58 2.64 6.16
C ASN A 13 8.74 3.57 6.56
N LEU A 14 8.40 4.81 6.90
CA LEU A 14 9.31 5.84 7.36
C LEU A 14 10.04 5.48 8.67
N ASN A 15 9.36 4.77 9.58
CA ASN A 15 9.84 4.51 10.93
C ASN A 15 10.98 3.49 10.98
N ASN A 16 10.88 2.42 10.18
CA ASN A 16 11.81 1.29 10.21
C ASN A 16 12.47 1.00 8.86
N GLY A 17 12.11 1.73 7.79
CA GLY A 17 12.61 1.50 6.43
C GLY A 17 12.10 0.21 5.79
N GLU A 18 11.11 -0.45 6.39
CA GLU A 18 10.58 -1.72 5.91
C GLU A 18 9.81 -1.53 4.61
N ARG A 19 10.04 -2.45 3.68
CA ARG A 19 9.32 -2.53 2.42
C ARG A 19 8.01 -3.30 2.63
N LEU A 20 6.90 -2.59 2.58
CA LEU A 20 5.56 -3.13 2.83
C LEU A 20 4.95 -3.82 1.61
N GLY A 21 5.35 -3.42 0.40
CA GLY A 21 4.87 -4.04 -0.84
C GLY A 21 5.02 -3.15 -2.08
N ILE A 22 4.29 -3.48 -3.14
CA ILE A 22 4.17 -2.69 -4.36
C ILE A 22 2.70 -2.34 -4.54
N ILE A 23 2.41 -1.08 -4.87
CA ILE A 23 1.02 -0.61 -5.00
C ILE A 23 0.26 -1.28 -6.15
N ALA A 24 0.97 -1.78 -7.18
CA ALA A 24 0.37 -2.54 -8.27
C ALA A 24 -0.29 -3.85 -7.82
N ASP A 25 0.13 -4.40 -6.68
CA ASP A 25 -0.44 -5.60 -6.08
C ASP A 25 -1.48 -5.27 -4.99
N SER A 26 -1.88 -4.01 -4.84
CA SER A 26 -2.73 -3.52 -3.74
C SER A 26 -4.12 -3.13 -4.22
N ASP A 27 -5.13 -3.34 -3.37
CA ASP A 27 -6.47 -2.80 -3.59
C ASP A 27 -6.60 -1.39 -3.00
N ILE A 28 -7.57 -0.62 -3.51
CA ILE A 28 -7.81 0.76 -3.07
C ILE A 28 -9.27 0.88 -2.61
N ILE A 29 -9.47 1.27 -1.35
CA ILE A 29 -10.78 1.64 -0.84
C ILE A 29 -11.03 3.11 -1.18
N VAL A 30 -12.15 3.39 -1.83
CA VAL A 30 -12.53 4.73 -2.27
C VAL A 30 -13.88 5.11 -1.66
N ASP A 31 -14.01 6.35 -1.22
CA ASP A 31 -15.30 6.93 -0.84
C ASP A 31 -16.18 7.08 -2.10
N GLU A 32 -17.27 6.33 -2.17
CA GLU A 32 -18.14 6.28 -3.36
C GLU A 32 -18.79 7.63 -3.72
N LYS A 33 -18.94 8.54 -2.74
CA LYS A 33 -19.60 9.83 -2.96
C LYS A 33 -18.63 10.90 -3.44
N THR A 34 -17.39 10.87 -2.96
CA THR A 34 -16.39 11.91 -3.18
C THR A 34 -15.26 11.48 -4.11
N GLY A 35 -15.12 10.18 -4.37
CA GLY A 35 -14.02 9.60 -5.14
C GLY A 35 -12.67 9.68 -4.43
N LYS A 36 -12.63 10.04 -3.14
CA LYS A 36 -11.39 10.14 -2.37
C LYS A 36 -10.89 8.75 -1.99
N ILE A 37 -9.58 8.54 -2.13
CA ILE A 37 -8.94 7.33 -1.63
C ILE A 37 -8.93 7.36 -0.09
N ILE A 38 -9.43 6.30 0.52
CA ILE A 38 -9.50 6.12 1.97
C ILE A 38 -8.28 5.34 2.44
N THR A 39 -8.00 4.21 1.79
CA THR A 39 -7.05 3.19 2.27
C THR A 39 -6.44 2.43 1.08
N LEU A 40 -5.19 2.01 1.22
CA LEU A 40 -4.54 0.98 0.42
C LEU A 40 -4.51 -0.35 1.19
N LEU A 41 -4.93 -1.44 0.55
CA LEU A 41 -4.84 -2.79 1.08
C LEU A 41 -3.67 -3.52 0.40
N VAL A 42 -2.55 -3.64 1.10
CA VAL A 42 -1.34 -4.26 0.55
C VAL A 42 -1.26 -5.70 1.03
N PRO A 43 -1.26 -6.70 0.15
CA PRO A 43 -1.13 -8.10 0.56
C PRO A 43 0.26 -8.38 1.13
N GLU A 44 0.36 -9.17 2.20
CA GLU A 44 1.66 -9.66 2.67
C GLU A 44 2.27 -10.63 1.63
N LYS A 45 3.45 -10.29 1.10
CA LYS A 45 4.27 -11.24 0.33
C LYS A 45 5.03 -12.18 1.26
N LYS A 46 4.35 -13.13 1.90
CA LYS A 46 5.04 -14.25 2.55
C LYS A 46 5.43 -15.31 1.52
N PHE A 47 6.71 -15.28 1.16
CA PHE A 47 7.41 -16.33 0.42
C PHE A 47 7.26 -17.66 1.17
N HIS A 48 6.49 -18.58 0.60
CA HIS A 48 6.54 -20.04 0.82
C HIS A 48 6.26 -20.57 2.24
N PHE A 49 5.37 -21.57 2.29
CA PHE A 49 4.84 -22.29 3.46
C PHE A 49 3.80 -21.52 4.29
N LYS A 50 2.51 -21.78 4.00
CA LYS A 50 1.58 -22.25 5.04
C LYS A 50 0.28 -22.77 4.43
N LEU A 51 0.04 -24.06 4.69
CA LEU A 51 -1.14 -24.80 4.31
C LEU A 51 -2.43 -24.35 5.02
N PHE A 52 -2.41 -23.43 6.00
CA PHE A 52 -3.62 -23.11 6.79
C PHE A 52 -3.51 -21.74 7.49
N GLY A 53 -3.57 -20.64 6.74
CA GLY A 53 -3.68 -19.32 7.36
C GLY A 53 -4.07 -18.27 6.34
N ILE A 54 -5.21 -17.63 6.55
CA ILE A 54 -5.60 -16.41 5.84
C ILE A 54 -4.49 -15.39 6.13
N SER A 55 -3.73 -15.02 5.11
CA SER A 55 -2.77 -13.92 5.21
C SER A 55 -3.59 -12.63 5.33
N GLU A 56 -3.53 -12.01 6.50
CA GLU A 56 -4.08 -10.66 6.69
C GLU A 56 -3.08 -9.69 6.05
N GLY A 57 -3.50 -9.01 4.98
CA GLY A 57 -2.72 -7.93 4.38
C GLY A 57 -2.59 -6.74 5.34
N ILE A 58 -1.78 -5.75 4.97
CA ILE A 58 -1.64 -4.51 5.72
C ILE A 58 -2.58 -3.44 5.16
N GLU A 59 -3.34 -2.83 6.06
CA GLU A 59 -4.16 -1.67 5.76
C GLU A 59 -3.33 -0.39 5.95
N ILE A 60 -3.24 0.43 4.91
CA ILE A 60 -2.51 1.70 4.93
C ILE A 60 -3.50 2.83 4.64
N PRO A 61 -3.98 3.55 5.68
CA PRO A 61 -4.86 4.69 5.48
C PRO A 61 -4.17 5.78 4.67
N TRP A 62 -4.87 6.39 3.72
CA TRP A 62 -4.30 7.36 2.77
C TRP A 62 -3.65 8.57 3.47
N HIS A 63 -4.17 8.96 4.64
CA HIS A 63 -3.63 10.07 5.43
C HIS A 63 -2.24 9.80 6.03
N THR A 64 -1.77 8.55 6.06
CA THR A 64 -0.44 8.17 6.53
C THR A 64 0.64 8.35 5.47
N ILE A 65 0.26 8.58 4.20
CA ILE A 65 1.20 8.83 3.11
C ILE A 65 1.87 10.19 3.34
N ARG A 66 3.18 10.17 3.55
CA ARG A 66 4.00 11.37 3.73
C ARG A 66 4.56 11.91 2.43
N LYS A 67 4.88 11.02 1.48
CA LYS A 67 5.45 11.42 0.19
C LYS A 67 5.18 10.39 -0.89
N ILE A 68 4.79 10.86 -2.07
CA ILE A 68 4.73 10.06 -3.30
C ILE A 68 5.87 10.56 -4.19
N GLY A 69 6.92 9.75 -4.32
CA GLY A 69 8.05 10.00 -5.20
C GLY A 69 7.87 9.38 -6.59
N ASN A 70 8.95 9.38 -7.37
CA ASN A 70 8.95 8.74 -8.69
C ASN A 70 8.90 7.21 -8.57
N ASP A 71 9.62 6.64 -7.61
CA ASP A 71 9.78 5.19 -7.48
C ASP A 71 9.12 4.60 -6.22
N MET A 72 8.80 5.44 -5.24
CA MET A 72 8.31 4.96 -3.93
C MET A 72 7.25 5.86 -3.31
N ILE A 73 6.45 5.25 -2.44
CA ILE A 73 5.47 5.88 -1.56
C ILE A 73 5.96 5.68 -0.13
N ILE A 74 6.21 6.78 0.56
CA ILE A 74 6.64 6.80 1.95
C ILE A 74 5.41 6.96 2.83
N VAL A 75 5.23 6.02 3.76
CA VAL A 75 4.12 5.99 4.72
C VAL A 75 4.68 6.03 6.13
N GLU A 76 3.94 6.59 7.08
CA GLU A 76 4.31 6.57 8.50
C GLU A 76 3.22 5.86 9.29
N ILE A 77 3.52 4.60 9.64
CA ILE A 77 2.65 3.68 10.39
C ILE A 77 3.45 2.94 11.46
#